data_AF-A0A7Z0GLP9-F1
#
_entry.id   AF-A0A7Z0GLP9-F1
#
_cell.length_a   1.000
_cell.length_b   1.000
_cell.length_c   1.000
_cell.angle_alpha   90.00
_cell.angle_beta   90.00
_cell.angle_gamma   90.00
#
_symmetry.space_group_name_H-M   'P 1'
#
loop_
_entity.id
_entity.type
_entity.pdbx_description
1 polymer ?
#
loop_
_entity_poly.entity_id
_entity_poly.type
_entity_poly.pdbx_seq_one_letter_code
_entity_poly.pdbx_strand_id
1 'polypeptide(L)'
;MSTPPQEPEGQGQPGWDQPAQPVPQPHQYDHPYGQPQAPHLYGHPPAGHVPPNSPQRPGPYASHPQWPGPYAQGPYAQMPAPVPQPRVQPLPDPKDRYSRGVWRQPDSRPGRFLWWDLLPVVPYLVLVVGVSLVSLMLFSPAEEISLTPEEARLEFLISGLTFGALTVLILAVAGKALWRSLVVFTHHALAWLKLFLIPGLWVAIVGVNVLLMALVMALTGAEQDVSANQAGIEAMLQAAPFWAALLVLGLLAPLVEEYIFRHLLIGKLSRHLNIWFCAVISVVPFAFLHVSSELFAGDLQAVLMTVVPYLTMSIVFTLAYIFSGRSLLFVWLLHAFNNCMAVTLQYWLAPLLEDLEGIEPYGVILAAARALAGPLGLL
;
A
#
# COMPACT_ATOMS: atom_id res chain seq x y z
N MET A 1 -78.40 -4.96 41.77
CA MET A 1 -77.06 -5.12 41.19
C MET A 1 -77.13 -4.63 39.73
N SER A 2 -77.05 -3.36 39.36
CA SER A 2 -76.59 -2.11 40.03
C SER A 2 -75.13 -2.12 40.48
N THR A 3 -74.26 -1.15 40.13
CA THR A 3 -74.39 0.03 39.23
C THR A 3 -72.98 0.61 38.93
N PRO A 4 -72.72 1.28 37.77
CA PRO A 4 -71.59 2.24 37.57
C PRO A 4 -71.86 3.57 38.35
N PRO A 5 -71.01 4.63 38.42
CA PRO A 5 -69.92 5.10 37.52
C PRO A 5 -68.55 5.24 38.25
N GLN A 6 -67.52 6.10 38.01
CA GLN A 6 -67.34 7.42 37.35
C GLN A 6 -65.89 7.67 36.83
N GLU A 7 -65.74 8.62 35.91
CA GLU A 7 -64.58 9.54 35.77
C GLU A 7 -64.89 10.92 36.41
N PRO A 8 -63.86 11.76 36.65
CA PRO A 8 -64.04 13.21 36.61
C PRO A 8 -62.94 13.97 35.82
N GLU A 9 -63.34 14.50 34.66
CA GLU A 9 -63.11 15.87 34.14
C GLU A 9 -61.81 16.67 34.44
N GLY A 10 -61.09 17.03 33.35
CA GLY A 10 -60.54 18.38 33.14
C GLY A 10 -59.02 18.60 33.39
N GLN A 11 -58.36 19.61 32.80
CA GLN A 11 -58.79 20.66 31.87
C GLN A 11 -57.63 21.14 30.95
N GLY A 12 -57.94 21.64 29.74
CA GLY A 12 -57.30 22.85 29.16
C GLY A 12 -56.00 22.77 28.33
N GLN A 13 -56.10 23.11 27.03
CA GLN A 13 -55.06 23.86 26.28
C GLN A 13 -55.38 25.37 26.37
N PRO A 14 -54.42 26.32 26.34
CA PRO A 14 -53.57 26.70 25.18
C PRO A 14 -52.07 26.87 25.55
N GLY A 15 -51.12 27.31 24.71
CA GLY A 15 -51.09 27.69 23.29
C GLY A 15 -50.23 28.96 23.05
N TRP A 16 -49.35 28.94 22.02
CA TRP A 16 -48.37 30.00 21.64
C TRP A 16 -47.20 30.17 22.66
N ASP A 17 -45.97 30.58 22.34
CA ASP A 17 -45.44 31.46 21.27
C ASP A 17 -44.12 30.97 20.61
N GLN A 18 -43.74 31.58 19.48
CA GLN A 18 -42.34 31.70 19.04
C GLN A 18 -41.80 33.10 19.39
N PRO A 19 -40.48 33.23 19.59
CA PRO A 19 -39.76 34.19 18.75
C PRO A 19 -38.54 33.57 18.06
N ALA A 20 -37.98 34.28 17.08
CA ALA A 20 -37.03 33.74 16.10
C ALA A 20 -35.62 34.36 16.21
N GLN A 21 -34.64 33.67 15.60
CA GLN A 21 -33.32 34.19 15.19
C GLN A 21 -32.32 34.45 16.35
N PRO A 22 -30.97 34.53 16.10
CA PRO A 22 -30.31 34.80 14.82
C PRO A 22 -29.31 33.76 14.26
N VAL A 23 -29.25 33.73 12.93
CA VAL A 23 -28.09 33.29 12.14
C VAL A 23 -26.85 34.14 12.45
N PRO A 24 -25.66 33.54 12.66
CA PRO A 24 -24.39 34.24 12.56
C PRO A 24 -23.97 34.34 11.09
N GLN A 25 -24.04 35.54 10.51
CA GLN A 25 -23.39 35.90 9.24
C GLN A 25 -22.05 36.62 9.49
N PRO A 26 -21.15 36.70 8.50
CA PRO A 26 -19.71 36.69 8.78
C PRO A 26 -19.16 38.03 9.29
N HIS A 27 -18.24 37.95 10.26
CA HIS A 27 -17.35 39.07 10.59
C HIS A 27 -16.14 39.07 9.68
N GLN A 28 -16.04 40.12 8.86
CA GLN A 28 -14.93 40.43 7.97
C GLN A 28 -14.17 41.62 8.55
N TYR A 29 -12.89 41.43 8.93
CA TYR A 29 -11.94 42.52 9.20
C TYR A 29 -10.48 42.11 8.87
N ASP A 30 -10.02 42.59 7.73
CA ASP A 30 -8.72 43.20 7.45
C ASP A 30 -7.39 42.60 7.98
N HIS A 31 -6.68 41.95 7.05
CA HIS A 31 -5.30 42.31 6.63
C HIS A 31 -4.10 42.03 7.60
N PRO A 32 -2.81 42.12 7.16
CA PRO A 32 -2.22 41.00 6.39
C PRO A 32 -0.73 40.70 6.73
N TYR A 33 -0.44 39.74 7.62
CA TYR A 33 0.92 39.23 7.85
C TYR A 33 0.92 37.71 8.10
N GLY A 34 1.85 36.90 7.58
CA GLY A 34 2.91 37.18 6.62
C GLY A 34 3.56 35.86 6.13
N GLN A 35 4.14 35.85 4.93
CA GLN A 35 4.83 34.66 4.40
C GLN A 35 6.24 34.48 5.03
N PRO A 36 6.71 33.25 5.26
CA PRO A 36 8.09 33.01 5.67
C PRO A 36 9.07 33.42 4.56
N GLN A 37 9.99 34.33 4.88
CA GLN A 37 10.94 34.89 3.93
C GLN A 37 12.03 33.88 3.55
N ALA A 38 12.26 33.70 2.25
CA ALA A 38 13.49 33.10 1.73
C ALA A 38 14.45 34.23 1.27
N PRO A 39 15.75 34.18 1.60
CA PRO A 39 16.67 35.28 1.32
C PRO A 39 16.93 35.46 -0.19
N HIS A 40 16.82 36.69 -0.67
CA HIS A 40 17.10 37.06 -2.06
C HIS A 40 18.60 36.92 -2.40
N LEU A 41 18.91 36.42 -3.60
CA LEU A 41 20.24 36.55 -4.20
C LEU A 41 20.11 36.79 -5.71
N TYR A 42 20.73 37.87 -6.20
CA TYR A 42 20.84 38.31 -7.60
C TYR A 42 19.54 38.64 -8.37
N GLY A 43 19.45 39.89 -8.84
CA GLY A 43 18.38 40.37 -9.73
C GLY A 43 18.86 40.55 -11.17
N HIS A 44 17.90 40.64 -12.11
CA HIS A 44 18.15 40.96 -13.51
C HIS A 44 18.22 42.49 -13.73
N PRO A 45 19.10 42.98 -14.62
CA PRO A 45 19.03 44.36 -15.12
C PRO A 45 17.90 44.51 -16.18
N PRO A 46 17.19 45.65 -16.23
CA PRO A 46 16.16 45.91 -17.24
C PRO A 46 16.74 46.39 -18.58
N ALA A 47 15.96 46.27 -19.65
CA ALA A 47 16.27 46.87 -20.95
C ALA A 47 15.99 48.39 -20.95
N GLY A 48 16.87 49.17 -21.57
CA GLY A 48 16.73 50.63 -21.72
C GLY A 48 17.48 51.15 -22.96
N HIS A 49 16.99 52.23 -23.56
CA HIS A 49 17.50 52.77 -24.83
C HIS A 49 18.69 53.73 -24.66
N VAL A 50 19.60 53.77 -25.64
CA VAL A 50 20.62 54.82 -25.81
C VAL A 50 20.74 55.17 -27.32
N PRO A 51 20.78 56.46 -27.72
CA PRO A 51 20.81 56.90 -29.12
C PRO A 51 22.24 57.00 -29.72
N PRO A 52 22.41 57.28 -31.04
CA PRO A 52 23.68 57.08 -31.74
C PRO A 52 24.58 58.32 -31.83
N ASN A 53 25.91 58.14 -31.68
CA ASN A 53 26.92 58.68 -32.60
C ASN A 53 28.33 58.11 -32.32
N SER A 54 29.16 58.04 -33.38
CA SER A 54 30.58 57.62 -33.32
C SER A 54 31.54 58.81 -33.13
N PRO A 55 32.81 58.57 -32.76
CA PRO A 55 33.84 58.48 -33.81
C PRO A 55 34.92 57.39 -33.58
N GLN A 56 35.76 57.19 -34.61
CA GLN A 56 36.80 56.16 -34.73
C GLN A 56 38.17 56.64 -34.20
N ARG A 57 39.11 55.71 -33.90
CA ARG A 57 40.45 55.58 -34.55
C ARG A 57 41.20 54.29 -34.08
N PRO A 58 42.31 53.84 -34.76
CA PRO A 58 42.55 52.40 -34.95
C PRO A 58 43.89 51.83 -34.42
N GLY A 59 44.03 50.50 -34.51
CA GLY A 59 45.29 49.75 -34.44
C GLY A 59 45.62 48.99 -35.75
N PRO A 60 46.86 48.50 -35.96
CA PRO A 60 47.47 48.50 -37.31
C PRO A 60 47.66 47.15 -38.02
N TYR A 61 47.65 47.24 -39.36
CA TYR A 61 48.36 46.44 -40.38
C TYR A 61 48.49 44.90 -40.28
N ALA A 62 47.77 44.22 -41.19
CA ALA A 62 48.30 43.14 -42.03
C ALA A 62 47.65 43.25 -43.42
N SER A 63 48.34 42.92 -44.52
CA SER A 63 47.90 43.32 -45.88
C SER A 63 48.15 42.30 -47.01
N HIS A 64 47.38 42.49 -48.09
CA HIS A 64 47.49 41.90 -49.44
C HIS A 64 46.93 40.47 -49.65
N PRO A 65 46.59 40.08 -50.91
CA PRO A 65 45.60 40.80 -51.73
C PRO A 65 44.58 39.87 -52.40
N GLN A 66 43.47 40.43 -52.89
CA GLN A 66 42.49 39.70 -53.71
C GLN A 66 43.01 39.43 -55.13
N TRP A 67 42.62 38.30 -55.71
CA TRP A 67 42.74 38.00 -57.14
C TRP A 67 41.35 37.68 -57.73
N PRO A 68 40.97 38.24 -58.89
CA PRO A 68 39.70 37.94 -59.54
C PRO A 68 39.78 36.63 -60.34
N GLY A 69 38.77 35.77 -60.20
CA GLY A 69 38.65 34.52 -60.97
C GLY A 69 37.89 34.69 -62.29
N PRO A 70 38.27 33.99 -63.38
CA PRO A 70 37.53 34.01 -64.64
C PRO A 70 36.46 32.91 -64.74
N TYR A 71 35.25 33.36 -65.11
CA TYR A 71 34.14 32.66 -65.78
C TYR A 71 34.20 31.15 -66.04
N ALA A 72 33.21 30.43 -65.53
CA ALA A 72 32.66 29.22 -66.16
C ALA A 72 31.12 29.23 -66.03
N GLN A 73 30.40 28.88 -67.10
CA GLN A 73 28.94 28.76 -67.12
C GLN A 73 28.55 27.33 -67.53
N GLY A 74 27.64 26.69 -66.81
CA GLY A 74 27.16 25.33 -67.11
C GLY A 74 26.11 24.85 -66.10
N PRO A 75 25.16 23.96 -66.47
CA PRO A 75 23.81 24.11 -65.95
C PRO A 75 23.25 22.95 -65.10
N TYR A 76 22.21 23.26 -64.32
CA TYR A 76 21.26 22.34 -63.67
C TYR A 76 21.85 21.20 -62.80
N ALA A 77 22.51 21.56 -61.69
CA ALA A 77 22.71 20.62 -60.59
C ALA A 77 21.35 20.21 -59.97
N GLN A 78 21.04 18.92 -59.96
CA GLN A 78 19.81 18.39 -59.34
C GLN A 78 19.91 18.49 -57.81
N MET A 79 18.86 18.94 -57.14
CA MET A 79 18.81 18.96 -55.67
C MET A 79 18.71 17.52 -55.13
N PRO A 80 19.58 17.12 -54.18
CA PRO A 80 19.40 15.85 -53.47
C PRO A 80 18.08 15.82 -52.70
N ALA A 81 17.40 14.67 -52.70
CA ALA A 81 16.20 14.48 -51.89
C ALA A 81 16.53 14.64 -50.39
N PRO A 82 15.62 15.21 -49.57
CA PRO A 82 15.89 15.46 -48.16
C PRO A 82 16.09 14.14 -47.39
N VAL A 83 17.22 14.04 -46.71
CA VAL A 83 17.57 12.87 -45.88
C VAL A 83 16.52 12.71 -44.76
N PRO A 84 15.93 11.52 -44.56
CA PRO A 84 15.01 11.28 -43.45
C PRO A 84 15.70 11.53 -42.11
N GLN A 85 15.26 12.56 -41.37
CA GLN A 85 15.86 12.86 -40.07
C GLN A 85 15.56 11.72 -39.08
N PRO A 86 16.56 11.26 -38.30
CA PRO A 86 16.33 10.23 -37.29
C PRO A 86 15.33 10.75 -36.25
N ARG A 87 14.37 9.91 -35.87
CA ARG A 87 13.27 10.26 -34.95
C ARG A 87 13.82 10.56 -33.56
N VAL A 88 14.12 11.84 -33.29
CA VAL A 88 14.65 12.31 -32.01
C VAL A 88 13.70 11.88 -30.88
N GLN A 89 14.18 11.01 -30.00
CA GLN A 89 13.46 10.71 -28.76
C GLN A 89 13.49 11.96 -27.89
N PRO A 90 12.36 12.36 -27.26
CA PRO A 90 12.35 13.50 -26.36
C PRO A 90 13.40 13.35 -25.27
N LEU A 91 14.34 14.29 -25.19
CA LEU A 91 15.33 14.34 -24.13
C LEU A 91 14.60 14.48 -22.77
N PRO A 92 14.98 13.72 -21.72
CA PRO A 92 14.40 13.88 -20.40
C PRO A 92 14.52 15.33 -19.90
N ASP A 93 13.42 15.83 -19.30
CA ASP A 93 13.28 17.21 -18.85
C ASP A 93 14.52 17.62 -18.03
N PRO A 94 15.16 18.78 -18.29
CA PRO A 94 16.22 19.30 -17.45
C PRO A 94 15.90 19.29 -15.94
N LYS A 95 14.64 19.42 -15.53
CA LYS A 95 14.18 19.35 -14.13
C LYS A 95 14.36 17.95 -13.49
N ASP A 96 14.26 16.87 -14.27
CA ASP A 96 14.60 15.50 -13.81
C ASP A 96 16.11 15.33 -13.57
N ARG A 97 16.92 16.27 -14.09
CA ARG A 97 18.38 16.18 -14.04
C ARG A 97 18.96 16.74 -12.74
N TYR A 98 18.36 17.78 -12.17
CA TYR A 98 18.86 18.51 -10.98
C TYR A 98 18.31 18.03 -9.64
N SER A 99 17.31 17.15 -9.62
CA SER A 99 16.67 16.63 -8.39
C SER A 99 17.24 15.28 -7.89
N ARG A 100 18.29 14.76 -8.54
CA ARG A 100 18.91 13.47 -8.21
C ARG A 100 19.97 13.58 -7.11
N GLY A 101 19.49 13.75 -5.87
CA GLY A 101 20.33 13.56 -4.68
C GLY A 101 20.87 12.11 -4.61
N VAL A 102 22.12 11.97 -4.18
CA VAL A 102 22.92 10.71 -4.19
C VAL A 102 22.24 9.54 -3.44
N TRP A 103 21.36 9.85 -2.49
CA TRP A 103 20.72 8.88 -1.59
C TRP A 103 19.26 8.55 -1.95
N ARG A 104 18.76 8.99 -3.11
CA ARG A 104 17.35 8.77 -3.49
C ARG A 104 17.14 7.37 -4.06
N GLN A 105 16.27 6.59 -3.42
CA GLN A 105 15.99 5.20 -3.82
C GLN A 105 15.51 5.10 -5.29
N PRO A 106 15.97 4.09 -6.07
CA PRO A 106 15.54 3.94 -7.45
C PRO A 106 14.07 3.53 -7.54
N ASP A 107 13.29 4.26 -8.34
CA ASP A 107 11.93 3.84 -8.69
C ASP A 107 11.96 2.62 -9.62
N SER A 108 11.29 1.54 -9.22
CA SER A 108 11.17 0.27 -9.96
C SER A 108 10.30 0.41 -11.23
N ARG A 109 9.64 1.57 -11.39
CA ARG A 109 8.78 1.94 -12.52
C ARG A 109 7.69 0.89 -12.77
N PRO A 110 6.62 0.84 -11.94
CA PRO A 110 5.50 -0.09 -12.13
C PRO A 110 4.88 -0.02 -13.53
N GLY A 111 4.87 1.17 -14.13
CA GLY A 111 4.38 1.43 -15.49
C GLY A 111 2.98 2.03 -15.49
N ARG A 112 2.36 2.11 -16.67
CA ARG A 112 0.93 2.45 -16.78
C ARG A 112 0.07 1.22 -16.52
N PHE A 113 -1.16 1.45 -16.06
CA PHE A 113 -2.20 0.42 -16.10
C PHE A 113 -2.49 0.02 -17.55
N LEU A 114 -2.69 -1.27 -17.78
CA LEU A 114 -3.04 -1.87 -19.07
C LEU A 114 -4.31 -2.69 -18.89
N TRP A 115 -5.13 -2.86 -19.93
CA TRP A 115 -6.27 -3.78 -19.87
C TRP A 115 -5.88 -5.22 -19.51
N TRP A 116 -4.65 -5.63 -19.82
CA TRP A 116 -4.07 -6.91 -19.40
C TRP A 116 -3.88 -7.05 -17.89
N ASP A 117 -3.76 -5.95 -17.13
CA ASP A 117 -3.73 -6.00 -15.66
C ASP A 117 -5.04 -6.54 -15.08
N LEU A 118 -6.15 -6.50 -15.83
CA LEU A 118 -7.42 -7.08 -15.41
C LEU A 118 -7.48 -8.61 -15.51
N LEU A 119 -6.57 -9.26 -16.25
CA LEU A 119 -6.55 -10.71 -16.41
C LEU A 119 -6.40 -11.47 -15.09
N PRO A 120 -5.51 -11.08 -14.15
CA PRO A 120 -5.51 -11.63 -12.79
C PRO A 120 -6.51 -10.95 -11.84
N VAL A 121 -6.84 -9.67 -12.02
CA VAL A 121 -7.75 -8.95 -11.11
C VAL A 121 -9.17 -9.49 -11.16
N VAL A 122 -9.72 -9.75 -12.34
CA VAL A 122 -11.13 -10.20 -12.46
C VAL A 122 -11.33 -11.60 -11.85
N PRO A 123 -10.48 -12.62 -12.12
CA PRO A 123 -10.56 -13.89 -11.42
C PRO A 123 -10.27 -13.78 -9.92
N TYR A 124 -9.38 -12.90 -9.46
CA TYR A 124 -9.20 -12.66 -8.02
C TYR A 124 -10.47 -12.09 -7.36
N LEU A 125 -11.10 -11.08 -7.97
CA LEU A 125 -12.34 -10.49 -7.47
C LEU A 125 -13.54 -11.44 -7.54
N VAL A 126 -13.56 -12.40 -8.46
CA VAL A 126 -14.64 -13.40 -8.57
C VAL A 126 -14.40 -14.62 -7.69
N LEU A 127 -13.22 -15.24 -7.77
CA LEU A 127 -12.91 -16.53 -7.16
C LEU A 127 -12.42 -16.45 -5.71
N VAL A 128 -11.80 -15.33 -5.32
CA VAL A 128 -11.42 -15.10 -3.92
C VAL A 128 -12.50 -14.24 -3.28
N VAL A 129 -12.55 -12.94 -3.60
CA VAL A 129 -13.46 -11.99 -2.94
C VAL A 129 -14.93 -12.34 -3.15
N GLY A 130 -15.32 -12.67 -4.38
CA GLY A 130 -16.71 -13.00 -4.74
C GLY A 130 -17.22 -14.28 -4.08
N VAL A 131 -16.42 -15.36 -4.10
CA VAL A 131 -16.77 -16.62 -3.44
C VAL A 131 -16.86 -16.44 -1.92
N SER A 132 -15.85 -15.83 -1.27
CA SER A 132 -15.89 -15.59 0.18
C SER A 132 -17.11 -14.76 0.60
N LEU A 133 -17.43 -13.68 -0.12
CA LEU A 133 -18.62 -12.87 0.18
C LEU A 133 -19.93 -13.63 -0.08
N VAL A 134 -20.00 -14.50 -1.08
CA VAL A 134 -21.18 -15.35 -1.32
C VAL A 134 -21.33 -16.41 -0.23
N SER A 135 -20.24 -17.03 0.22
CA SER A 135 -20.27 -17.95 1.37
C SER A 135 -20.79 -17.25 2.63
N LEU A 136 -20.28 -16.05 2.94
CA LEU A 136 -20.72 -15.24 4.08
C LEU A 136 -22.18 -14.73 3.97
N MET A 137 -22.81 -14.81 2.78
CA MET A 137 -24.22 -14.49 2.57
C MET A 137 -25.14 -15.73 2.58
N LEU A 138 -24.59 -16.94 2.41
CA LEU A 138 -25.35 -18.19 2.31
C LEU A 138 -25.23 -19.08 3.57
N PHE A 139 -24.14 -18.96 4.31
CA PHE A 139 -23.88 -19.70 5.54
C PHE A 139 -23.88 -18.75 6.75
N SER A 140 -24.33 -19.26 7.90
CA SER A 140 -24.36 -18.46 9.13
C SER A 140 -22.94 -18.31 9.68
N PRO A 141 -22.41 -17.07 9.86
CA PRO A 141 -21.11 -16.86 10.49
C PRO A 141 -21.11 -17.15 12.00
N ALA A 142 -22.27 -17.47 12.59
CA ALA A 142 -22.41 -17.93 13.97
C ALA A 142 -22.47 -19.46 14.11
N GLU A 143 -22.27 -20.21 13.02
CA GLU A 143 -22.11 -21.66 13.03
C GLU A 143 -20.64 -21.99 12.80
N GLU A 144 -19.99 -22.63 13.78
CA GLU A 144 -18.56 -22.95 13.75
C GLU A 144 -18.32 -24.14 12.80
N ILE A 145 -18.17 -23.86 11.50
CA ILE A 145 -17.95 -24.86 10.45
C ILE A 145 -16.53 -25.42 10.58
N SER A 146 -16.37 -26.37 11.51
CA SER A 146 -15.18 -27.21 11.63
C SER A 146 -15.07 -28.11 10.40
N LEU A 147 -14.13 -27.77 9.51
CA LEU A 147 -13.85 -28.50 8.28
C LEU A 147 -13.39 -29.93 8.60
N THR A 148 -13.97 -30.93 7.96
CA THR A 148 -13.41 -32.30 8.03
C THR A 148 -12.02 -32.34 7.36
N PRO A 149 -11.15 -33.31 7.70
CA PRO A 149 -9.84 -33.47 7.05
C PRO A 149 -9.87 -33.71 5.53
N GLU A 150 -11.03 -34.08 4.98
CA GLU A 150 -11.25 -34.19 3.52
C GLU A 150 -11.64 -32.83 2.91
N GLU A 151 -12.51 -32.06 3.57
CA GLU A 151 -12.90 -30.71 3.14
C GLU A 151 -11.74 -29.73 3.23
N ALA A 152 -11.02 -29.68 4.35
CA ALA A 152 -9.83 -28.84 4.51
C ALA A 152 -8.73 -29.16 3.47
N ARG A 153 -8.61 -30.43 3.08
CA ARG A 153 -7.71 -30.85 1.98
C ARG A 153 -8.22 -30.40 0.62
N LEU A 154 -9.53 -30.48 0.37
CA LEU A 154 -10.14 -30.01 -0.88
C LEU A 154 -10.02 -28.49 -1.01
N GLU A 155 -10.26 -27.74 0.06
CA GLU A 155 -10.08 -26.29 0.10
C GLU A 155 -8.62 -25.88 -0.09
N PHE A 156 -7.67 -26.60 0.52
CA PHE A 156 -6.24 -26.42 0.25
C PHE A 156 -5.89 -26.66 -1.23
N LEU A 157 -6.45 -27.68 -1.87
CA LEU A 157 -6.23 -27.96 -3.30
C LEU A 157 -6.87 -26.89 -4.20
N ILE A 158 -8.08 -26.44 -3.90
CA ILE A 158 -8.78 -25.35 -4.63
C ILE A 158 -7.99 -24.04 -4.49
N SER A 159 -7.53 -23.71 -3.29
CA SER A 159 -6.66 -22.57 -3.01
C SER A 159 -5.35 -22.65 -3.77
N GLY A 160 -4.66 -23.80 -3.72
CA GLY A 160 -3.40 -24.02 -4.44
C GLY A 160 -3.53 -23.88 -5.96
N LEU A 161 -4.61 -24.41 -6.55
CA LEU A 161 -4.92 -24.22 -7.97
C LEU A 161 -5.25 -22.76 -8.30
N THR A 162 -6.00 -22.07 -7.44
CA THR A 162 -6.43 -20.68 -7.65
C THR A 162 -5.25 -19.70 -7.54
N PHE A 163 -4.49 -19.74 -6.45
CA PHE A 163 -3.29 -18.92 -6.29
C PHE A 163 -2.19 -19.29 -7.29
N GLY A 164 -2.08 -20.57 -7.70
CA GLY A 164 -1.19 -21.00 -8.79
C GLY A 164 -1.56 -20.39 -10.14
N ALA A 165 -2.83 -20.47 -10.54
CA ALA A 165 -3.33 -19.88 -11.79
C ALA A 165 -3.20 -18.34 -11.81
N LEU A 166 -3.57 -17.67 -10.71
CA LEU A 166 -3.38 -16.22 -10.54
C LEU A 166 -1.90 -15.83 -10.62
N THR A 167 -1.00 -16.58 -9.99
CA THR A 167 0.45 -16.39 -10.09
C THR A 167 0.93 -16.48 -11.54
N VAL A 168 0.51 -17.49 -12.31
CA VAL A 168 0.88 -17.62 -13.73
C VAL A 168 0.43 -16.41 -14.56
N LEU A 169 -0.81 -15.93 -14.35
CA LEU A 169 -1.32 -14.73 -15.00
C LEU A 169 -0.52 -13.47 -14.61
N ILE A 170 -0.18 -13.31 -13.33
CA ILE A 170 0.63 -12.20 -12.83
C ILE A 170 2.05 -12.24 -13.39
N LEU A 171 2.69 -13.41 -13.47
CA LEU A 171 4.03 -13.53 -14.06
C LEU A 171 4.01 -13.20 -15.57
N ALA A 172 2.97 -13.59 -16.30
CA ALA A 172 2.79 -13.22 -17.71
C ALA A 172 2.65 -11.69 -17.92
N VAL A 173 1.82 -11.01 -17.11
CA VAL A 173 1.52 -9.58 -17.28
C VAL A 173 2.58 -8.67 -16.61
N ALA A 174 3.03 -9.04 -15.41
CA ALA A 174 3.83 -8.20 -14.51
C ALA A 174 5.24 -8.74 -14.23
N GLY A 175 5.63 -9.94 -14.71
CA GLY A 175 6.97 -10.49 -14.50
C GLY A 175 8.11 -9.57 -14.98
N LYS A 176 7.89 -8.77 -16.04
CA LYS A 176 8.83 -7.73 -16.48
C LYS A 176 8.97 -6.56 -15.50
N ALA A 177 7.97 -6.29 -14.66
CA ALA A 177 8.04 -5.28 -13.60
C ALA A 177 8.61 -5.87 -12.29
N LEU A 178 8.30 -7.13 -11.99
CA LEU A 178 8.95 -7.90 -10.93
C LEU A 178 10.47 -7.97 -11.16
N TRP A 179 10.92 -8.30 -12.38
CA TRP A 179 12.35 -8.29 -12.73
C TRP A 179 12.99 -6.90 -12.63
N ARG A 180 12.31 -5.83 -13.08
CA ARG A 180 12.81 -4.44 -12.89
C ARG A 180 12.98 -4.08 -11.41
N SER A 181 12.19 -4.66 -10.52
CA SER A 181 12.24 -4.41 -9.08
C SER A 181 13.54 -4.88 -8.41
N LEU A 182 14.37 -5.69 -9.10
CA LEU A 182 15.75 -6.02 -8.70
C LEU A 182 16.66 -4.77 -8.56
N VAL A 183 16.35 -3.66 -9.24
CA VAL A 183 17.14 -2.41 -9.20
C VAL A 183 17.35 -1.88 -7.77
N VAL A 184 16.42 -2.19 -6.86
CA VAL A 184 16.50 -1.89 -5.43
C VAL A 184 17.78 -2.42 -4.78
N PHE A 185 18.29 -3.56 -5.24
CA PHE A 185 19.45 -4.26 -4.68
C PHE A 185 20.76 -4.01 -5.44
N THR A 186 20.73 -3.32 -6.60
CA THR A 186 21.91 -3.16 -7.48
C THR A 186 22.45 -1.74 -7.59
N HIS A 187 21.73 -0.73 -7.08
CA HIS A 187 22.06 0.69 -7.30
C HIS A 187 23.30 1.22 -6.55
N HIS A 188 23.82 0.50 -5.54
CA HIS A 188 25.14 0.74 -4.94
C HIS A 188 25.67 -0.57 -4.30
N ALA A 189 26.97 -0.65 -4.01
CA ALA A 189 27.64 -1.89 -3.59
C ALA A 189 27.09 -2.57 -2.31
N LEU A 190 26.41 -1.79 -1.45
CA LEU A 190 25.78 -2.28 -0.21
C LEU A 190 24.25 -2.40 -0.32
N ALA A 191 23.66 -2.18 -1.51
CA ALA A 191 22.20 -2.19 -1.69
C ALA A 191 21.56 -3.56 -1.44
N TRP A 192 22.33 -4.65 -1.49
CA TRP A 192 21.91 -6.00 -1.11
C TRP A 192 21.67 -6.16 0.40
N LEU A 193 22.29 -5.33 1.26
CA LEU A 193 22.07 -5.35 2.72
C LEU A 193 20.61 -5.09 3.10
N LYS A 194 19.80 -4.53 2.18
CA LYS A 194 18.34 -4.43 2.33
C LYS A 194 17.65 -5.77 2.57
N LEU A 195 18.26 -6.89 2.19
CA LEU A 195 17.74 -8.22 2.50
C LEU A 195 17.71 -8.49 4.01
N PHE A 196 18.63 -7.89 4.80
CA PHE A 196 18.58 -7.94 6.27
C PHE A 196 17.46 -7.07 6.88
N LEU A 197 16.88 -6.12 6.11
CA LEU A 197 15.69 -5.40 6.55
C LEU A 197 14.44 -6.31 6.55
N ILE A 198 14.44 -7.44 5.82
CA ILE A 198 13.29 -8.36 5.81
C ILE A 198 13.07 -9.00 7.19
N PRO A 199 14.04 -9.74 7.79
CA PRO A 199 13.88 -10.26 9.15
C PRO A 199 13.80 -9.13 10.20
N GLY A 200 14.48 -8.00 9.99
CA GLY A 200 14.38 -6.84 10.88
C GLY A 200 12.97 -6.22 10.94
N LEU A 201 12.32 -6.07 9.78
CA LEU A 201 10.93 -5.61 9.70
C LEU A 201 9.94 -6.68 10.19
N TRP A 202 10.23 -7.96 10.00
CA TRP A 202 9.42 -9.04 10.57
C TRP A 202 9.44 -9.04 12.11
N VAL A 203 10.62 -8.92 12.73
CA VAL A 203 10.72 -8.75 14.20
C VAL A 203 10.00 -7.49 14.67
N ALA A 204 10.06 -6.39 13.90
CA ALA A 204 9.30 -5.19 14.21
C ALA A 204 7.77 -5.37 14.09
N ILE A 205 7.29 -6.11 13.08
CA ILE A 205 5.87 -6.48 12.93
C ILE A 205 5.42 -7.30 14.14
N VAL A 206 6.16 -8.35 14.50
CA VAL A 206 5.84 -9.21 15.66
C VAL A 206 5.83 -8.39 16.95
N GLY A 207 6.85 -7.57 17.21
CA GLY A 207 6.94 -6.74 18.42
C GLY A 207 5.83 -5.69 18.53
N VAL A 208 5.46 -5.05 17.42
CA VAL A 208 4.34 -4.09 17.38
C VAL A 208 3.00 -4.82 17.55
N ASN A 209 2.78 -5.96 16.91
CA ASN A 209 1.57 -6.76 17.08
C ASN A 209 1.39 -7.22 18.54
N VAL A 210 2.45 -7.76 19.19
CA VAL A 210 2.40 -8.16 20.60
C VAL A 210 2.06 -6.97 21.51
N LEU A 211 2.67 -5.80 21.28
CA LEU A 211 2.37 -4.59 22.05
C LEU A 211 0.92 -4.11 21.85
N LEU A 212 0.43 -4.11 20.62
CA LEU A 212 -0.93 -3.65 20.31
C LEU A 212 -1.99 -4.65 20.80
N MET A 213 -1.75 -5.96 20.72
CA MET A 213 -2.64 -6.98 21.28
C MET A 213 -2.69 -6.88 22.80
N ALA A 214 -1.55 -6.76 23.48
CA ALA A 214 -1.51 -6.54 24.93
C ALA A 214 -2.27 -5.28 25.35
N LEU A 215 -2.17 -4.19 24.57
CA LEU A 215 -2.92 -2.96 24.80
C LEU A 215 -4.43 -3.13 24.56
N VAL A 216 -4.85 -3.84 23.51
CA VAL A 216 -6.26 -4.12 23.23
C VAL A 216 -6.87 -4.97 24.34
N MET A 217 -6.24 -6.10 24.72
CA MET A 217 -6.69 -6.95 25.81
C MET A 217 -6.83 -6.15 27.13
N ALA A 218 -5.81 -5.35 27.49
CA ALA A 218 -5.83 -4.54 28.71
C ALA A 218 -6.89 -3.41 28.71
N LEU A 219 -7.23 -2.83 27.55
CA LEU A 219 -8.22 -1.74 27.45
C LEU A 219 -9.67 -2.23 27.29
N THR A 220 -9.88 -3.46 26.84
CA THR A 220 -11.22 -3.98 26.51
C THR A 220 -11.68 -5.12 27.41
N GLY A 221 -10.74 -5.79 28.11
CA GLY A 221 -11.02 -7.04 28.82
C GLY A 221 -11.25 -8.25 27.91
N ALA A 222 -11.05 -8.08 26.59
CA ALA A 222 -11.18 -9.15 25.62
C ALA A 222 -10.05 -10.17 25.71
N GLU A 223 -10.39 -11.44 25.50
CA GLU A 223 -9.44 -12.54 25.40
C GLU A 223 -9.05 -12.80 23.93
N GLN A 224 -8.00 -13.59 23.69
CA GLN A 224 -7.43 -13.79 22.36
C GLN A 224 -7.98 -15.07 21.72
N ASP A 225 -9.20 -14.99 21.19
CA ASP A 225 -9.84 -16.08 20.45
C ASP A 225 -9.18 -16.33 19.07
N VAL A 226 -9.26 -17.57 18.59
CA VAL A 226 -8.84 -17.95 17.23
C VAL A 226 -9.92 -17.48 16.25
N SER A 227 -9.57 -16.60 15.32
CA SER A 227 -10.54 -16.11 14.32
C SER A 227 -10.93 -17.19 13.31
N ALA A 228 -12.12 -17.10 12.71
CA ALA A 228 -12.61 -18.11 11.77
C ALA A 228 -11.67 -18.27 10.56
N ASN A 229 -11.09 -17.16 10.09
CA ASN A 229 -10.06 -17.18 9.06
C ASN A 229 -8.76 -17.89 9.52
N GLN A 230 -8.34 -17.72 10.78
CA GLN A 230 -7.18 -18.44 11.33
C GLN A 230 -7.47 -19.95 11.46
N ALA A 231 -8.63 -20.33 12.01
CA ALA A 231 -9.02 -21.73 12.19
C ALA A 231 -9.11 -22.49 10.85
N GLY A 232 -9.66 -21.86 9.81
CA GLY A 232 -9.68 -22.42 8.45
C GLY A 232 -8.26 -22.63 7.89
N ILE A 233 -7.37 -21.65 8.05
CA ILE A 233 -5.96 -21.78 7.65
C ILE A 233 -5.27 -22.92 8.41
N GLU A 234 -5.53 -23.07 9.71
CA GLU A 234 -4.94 -24.15 10.53
C GLU A 234 -5.44 -25.53 10.11
N ALA A 235 -6.73 -25.71 9.85
CA ALA A 235 -7.28 -26.94 9.30
C ALA A 235 -6.66 -27.28 7.92
N MET A 236 -6.51 -26.29 7.04
CA MET A 236 -5.81 -26.46 5.75
C MET A 236 -4.35 -26.86 5.92
N LEU A 237 -3.63 -26.30 6.92
CA LEU A 237 -2.24 -26.64 7.23
C LEU A 237 -2.11 -28.08 7.76
N GLN A 238 -2.97 -28.49 8.70
CA GLN A 238 -3.02 -29.86 9.20
C GLN A 238 -3.34 -30.87 8.07
N ALA A 239 -4.18 -30.49 7.11
CA ALA A 239 -4.55 -31.33 5.97
C ALA A 239 -3.52 -31.39 4.84
N ALA A 240 -2.52 -30.49 4.82
CA ALA A 240 -1.57 -30.29 3.73
C ALA A 240 -0.12 -30.73 4.07
N PRO A 241 0.70 -31.14 3.08
CA PRO A 241 2.14 -31.30 3.27
C PRO A 241 2.86 -29.95 3.41
N PHE A 242 3.76 -29.82 4.39
CA PHE A 242 4.55 -28.61 4.67
C PHE A 242 5.06 -27.86 3.42
N TRP A 243 5.72 -28.57 2.48
CA TRP A 243 6.27 -27.94 1.27
C TRP A 243 5.21 -27.40 0.31
N ALA A 244 4.00 -27.98 0.30
CA ALA A 244 2.88 -27.46 -0.48
C ALA A 244 2.30 -26.21 0.19
N ALA A 245 2.10 -26.24 1.50
CA ALA A 245 1.63 -25.08 2.26
C ALA A 245 2.60 -23.90 2.19
N LEU A 246 3.90 -24.15 2.35
CA LEU A 246 4.95 -23.15 2.22
C LEU A 246 4.97 -22.51 0.83
N LEU A 247 4.68 -23.28 -0.23
CA LEU A 247 4.52 -22.74 -1.58
C LEU A 247 3.24 -21.89 -1.70
N VAL A 248 2.07 -22.46 -1.38
CA VAL A 248 0.77 -21.81 -1.62
C VAL A 248 0.57 -20.58 -0.74
N LEU A 249 0.63 -20.77 0.59
CA LEU A 249 0.33 -19.74 1.59
C LEU A 249 1.56 -18.86 1.89
N GLY A 250 2.77 -19.44 1.81
CA GLY A 250 4.02 -18.74 2.06
C GLY A 250 4.55 -17.92 0.87
N LEU A 251 4.34 -18.35 -0.39
CA LEU A 251 4.91 -17.68 -1.57
C LEU A 251 3.88 -17.15 -2.58
N LEU A 252 2.88 -17.98 -2.96
CA LEU A 252 1.96 -17.67 -4.06
C LEU A 252 0.89 -16.64 -3.66
N ALA A 253 0.19 -16.84 -2.53
CA ALA A 253 -0.80 -15.88 -2.04
C ALA A 253 -0.21 -14.48 -1.80
N PRO A 254 0.93 -14.32 -1.09
CA PRO A 254 1.65 -13.04 -1.02
C PRO A 254 1.98 -12.41 -2.38
N LEU A 255 2.32 -13.18 -3.42
CA LEU A 255 2.59 -12.60 -4.74
C LEU A 255 1.32 -12.03 -5.40
N VAL A 256 0.19 -12.73 -5.24
CA VAL A 256 -1.11 -12.28 -5.72
C VAL A 256 -1.53 -11.00 -5.02
N GLU A 257 -1.45 -10.98 -3.69
CA GLU A 257 -1.85 -9.83 -2.87
C GLU A 257 -0.93 -8.61 -3.10
N GLU A 258 0.39 -8.78 -3.09
CA GLU A 258 1.31 -7.67 -3.36
C GLU A 258 1.19 -7.12 -4.78
N TYR A 259 0.77 -7.95 -5.75
CA TYR A 259 0.41 -7.46 -7.07
C TYR A 259 -0.88 -6.62 -7.04
N ILE A 260 -1.97 -7.12 -6.45
CA ILE A 260 -3.26 -6.41 -6.40
C ILE A 260 -3.13 -5.11 -5.59
N PHE A 261 -2.79 -5.22 -4.30
CA PHE A 261 -2.84 -4.10 -3.37
C PHE A 261 -1.68 -3.12 -3.60
N ARG A 262 -0.44 -3.61 -3.67
CA ARG A 262 0.73 -2.72 -3.68
C ARG A 262 1.14 -2.35 -5.12
N HIS A 263 1.22 -3.31 -6.07
CA HIS A 263 1.61 -2.98 -7.45
C HIS A 263 0.54 -2.24 -8.25
N LEU A 264 -0.75 -2.62 -8.15
CA LEU A 264 -1.83 -1.91 -8.85
C LEU A 264 -2.35 -0.69 -8.06
N LEU A 265 -2.93 -0.90 -6.87
CA LEU A 265 -3.61 0.18 -6.13
C LEU A 265 -2.65 1.25 -5.58
N ILE A 266 -1.35 0.97 -5.47
CA ILE A 266 -0.33 2.01 -5.25
C ILE A 266 0.49 2.24 -6.52
N GLY A 267 1.23 1.23 -6.97
CA GLY A 267 2.27 1.37 -8.00
C GLY A 267 1.83 2.02 -9.32
N LYS A 268 0.65 1.63 -9.82
CA LYS A 268 0.08 2.13 -11.09
C LYS A 268 -0.97 3.23 -10.89
N LEU A 269 -1.73 3.19 -9.78
CA LEU A 269 -2.75 4.19 -9.46
C LEU A 269 -2.13 5.53 -9.02
N SER A 270 -0.96 5.53 -8.37
CA SER A 270 -0.25 6.76 -7.95
C SER A 270 0.31 7.62 -9.09
N ARG A 271 -0.09 7.35 -10.34
CA ARG A 271 0.10 8.24 -11.50
C ARG A 271 -1.09 9.17 -11.74
N HIS A 272 -2.23 8.87 -11.10
CA HIS A 272 -3.50 9.58 -11.24
C HIS A 272 -3.94 10.20 -9.91
N LEU A 273 -3.55 9.59 -8.79
CA LEU A 273 -3.89 10.01 -7.43
C LEU A 273 -2.63 10.19 -6.57
N ASN A 274 -2.77 10.87 -5.43
CA ASN A 274 -1.68 11.01 -4.44
C ASN A 274 -1.29 9.63 -3.88
N ILE A 275 0.01 9.34 -3.78
CA ILE A 275 0.53 8.04 -3.31
C ILE A 275 0.08 7.67 -1.88
N TRP A 276 -0.15 8.65 -1.00
CA TRP A 276 -0.65 8.41 0.35
C TRP A 276 -2.16 8.12 0.38
N PHE A 277 -2.93 8.71 -0.54
CA PHE A 277 -4.33 8.34 -0.73
C PHE A 277 -4.45 6.92 -1.35
N CYS A 278 -3.53 6.59 -2.27
CA CYS A 278 -3.38 5.23 -2.79
C CYS A 278 -2.99 4.23 -1.69
N ALA A 279 -2.16 4.64 -0.72
CA ALA A 279 -1.81 3.81 0.44
C ALA A 279 -3.05 3.48 1.29
N VAL A 280 -3.93 4.44 1.58
CA VAL A 280 -5.20 4.18 2.28
C VAL A 280 -6.10 3.24 1.47
N ILE A 281 -6.23 3.46 0.16
CA ILE A 281 -6.97 2.59 -0.77
C ILE A 281 -6.37 1.17 -0.86
N SER A 282 -5.07 0.99 -0.61
CA SER A 282 -4.44 -0.32 -0.51
C SER A 282 -4.62 -0.97 0.86
N VAL A 283 -4.58 -0.19 1.94
CA VAL A 283 -4.55 -0.73 3.31
C VAL A 283 -5.95 -1.15 3.79
N VAL A 284 -6.96 -0.32 3.55
CA VAL A 284 -8.32 -0.57 4.08
C VAL A 284 -8.96 -1.82 3.47
N PRO A 285 -8.98 -2.06 2.14
CA PRO A 285 -9.56 -3.27 1.59
C PRO A 285 -8.76 -4.54 1.92
N PHE A 286 -7.42 -4.43 2.06
CA PHE A 286 -6.60 -5.55 2.51
C PHE A 286 -6.97 -5.98 3.93
N ALA A 287 -7.10 -5.04 4.87
CA ALA A 287 -7.51 -5.36 6.23
C ALA A 287 -8.96 -5.87 6.29
N PHE A 288 -9.87 -5.26 5.52
CA PHE A 288 -11.29 -5.65 5.46
C PHE A 288 -11.49 -7.11 5.04
N LEU A 289 -10.79 -7.61 4.00
CA LEU A 289 -10.95 -8.99 3.55
C LEU A 289 -10.59 -9.99 4.66
N HIS A 290 -9.48 -9.74 5.36
CA HIS A 290 -8.96 -10.58 6.44
C HIS A 290 -9.73 -10.49 7.77
N VAL A 291 -10.77 -9.65 7.86
CA VAL A 291 -11.71 -9.61 9.01
C VAL A 291 -13.17 -9.73 8.59
N SER A 292 -13.40 -10.16 7.35
CA SER A 292 -14.75 -10.16 6.77
C SER A 292 -15.66 -11.18 7.47
N SER A 293 -15.15 -12.34 7.84
CA SER A 293 -15.86 -13.36 8.63
C SER A 293 -16.38 -12.81 9.96
N GLU A 294 -15.51 -12.20 10.75
CA GLU A 294 -15.83 -11.71 12.10
C GLU A 294 -16.75 -10.47 12.01
N LEU A 295 -16.55 -9.63 10.98
CA LEU A 295 -17.37 -8.43 10.75
C LEU A 295 -18.79 -8.77 10.30
N PHE A 296 -18.97 -9.82 9.49
CA PHE A 296 -20.30 -10.33 9.14
C PHE A 296 -20.91 -11.21 10.25
N ALA A 297 -20.12 -11.81 11.14
CA ALA A 297 -20.60 -12.40 12.40
C ALA A 297 -21.21 -11.36 13.36
N GLY A 298 -20.75 -10.11 13.27
CA GLY A 298 -21.10 -9.05 14.21
C GLY A 298 -20.28 -9.08 15.51
N ASP A 299 -19.27 -9.94 15.59
CA ASP A 299 -18.37 -10.03 16.73
C ASP A 299 -17.31 -8.92 16.65
N LEU A 300 -17.61 -7.79 17.30
CA LEU A 300 -16.72 -6.65 17.37
C LEU A 300 -15.43 -6.93 18.16
N GLN A 301 -15.40 -7.95 19.03
CA GLN A 301 -14.21 -8.35 19.78
C GLN A 301 -13.26 -9.15 18.88
N ALA A 302 -13.76 -10.18 18.20
CA ALA A 302 -12.99 -10.94 17.23
C ALA A 302 -12.53 -10.06 16.05
N VAL A 303 -13.36 -9.12 15.58
CA VAL A 303 -12.94 -8.09 14.61
C VAL A 303 -11.76 -7.27 15.13
N LEU A 304 -11.79 -6.84 16.39
CA LEU A 304 -10.72 -5.99 16.94
C LEU A 304 -9.41 -6.75 17.12
N MET A 305 -9.46 -8.01 17.58
CA MET A 305 -8.29 -8.88 17.67
C MET A 305 -7.72 -9.22 16.29
N THR A 306 -8.58 -9.50 15.32
CA THR A 306 -8.14 -9.90 13.96
C THR A 306 -7.65 -8.69 13.15
N VAL A 307 -8.28 -7.52 13.24
CA VAL A 307 -7.97 -6.38 12.36
C VAL A 307 -6.59 -5.78 12.64
N VAL A 308 -6.16 -5.74 13.91
CA VAL A 308 -4.91 -5.09 14.33
C VAL A 308 -3.65 -5.71 13.71
N PRO A 309 -3.42 -7.05 13.74
CA PRO A 309 -2.27 -7.65 13.08
C PRO A 309 -2.30 -7.47 11.56
N TYR A 310 -3.44 -7.66 10.89
CA TYR A 310 -3.55 -7.46 9.43
C TYR A 310 -3.38 -5.99 9.02
N LEU A 311 -3.91 -5.04 9.80
CA LEU A 311 -3.72 -3.61 9.58
C LEU A 311 -2.25 -3.22 9.76
N THR A 312 -1.60 -3.71 10.81
CA THR A 312 -0.18 -3.43 11.09
C THR A 312 0.71 -3.99 9.98
N MET A 313 0.53 -5.26 9.60
CA MET A 313 1.24 -5.88 8.46
C MET A 313 0.99 -5.09 7.17
N SER A 314 -0.27 -4.74 6.89
CA SER A 314 -0.66 -3.99 5.69
C SER A 314 -0.02 -2.61 5.61
N ILE A 315 0.08 -1.90 6.74
CA ILE A 315 0.78 -0.61 6.84
C ILE A 315 2.29 -0.82 6.62
N VAL A 316 2.93 -1.77 7.29
CA VAL A 316 4.38 -2.01 7.14
C VAL A 316 4.74 -2.43 5.72
N PHE A 317 3.98 -3.33 5.09
CA PHE A 317 4.18 -3.72 3.68
C PHE A 317 3.97 -2.53 2.73
N THR A 318 2.95 -1.71 2.99
CA THR A 318 2.67 -0.49 2.20
C THR A 318 3.80 0.55 2.30
N LEU A 319 4.32 0.80 3.50
CA LEU A 319 5.47 1.69 3.71
C LEU A 319 6.74 1.10 3.09
N ALA A 320 6.99 -0.20 3.26
CA ALA A 320 8.10 -0.91 2.63
C ALA A 320 8.04 -0.82 1.10
N TYR A 321 6.85 -0.97 0.49
CA TYR A 321 6.65 -0.79 -0.95
C TYR A 321 6.96 0.64 -1.40
N ILE A 322 6.48 1.66 -0.69
CA ILE A 322 6.70 3.07 -1.03
C ILE A 322 8.19 3.43 -0.89
N PHE A 323 8.81 3.15 0.27
CA PHE A 323 10.20 3.54 0.55
C PHE A 323 11.24 2.70 -0.19
N SER A 324 10.92 1.47 -0.60
CA SER A 324 11.79 0.68 -1.51
C SER A 324 11.79 1.18 -2.96
N GLY A 325 11.02 2.23 -3.28
CA GLY A 325 10.89 2.72 -4.66
C GLY A 325 9.90 1.90 -5.48
N ARG A 326 8.73 1.59 -4.90
CA ARG A 326 7.61 0.87 -5.55
C ARG A 326 8.00 -0.52 -6.08
N SER A 327 8.84 -1.21 -5.30
CA SER A 327 9.41 -2.51 -5.65
C SER A 327 8.48 -3.65 -5.27
N LEU A 328 7.87 -4.28 -6.27
CA LEU A 328 7.02 -5.46 -6.06
C LEU A 328 7.84 -6.62 -5.48
N LEU A 329 9.09 -6.77 -5.93
CA LEU A 329 9.99 -7.82 -5.42
C LEU A 329 10.33 -7.62 -3.93
N PHE A 330 10.62 -6.39 -3.49
CA PHE A 330 10.99 -6.16 -2.10
C PHE A 330 9.82 -6.39 -1.14
N VAL A 331 8.62 -5.91 -1.49
CA VAL A 331 7.45 -6.12 -0.63
C VAL A 331 6.94 -7.56 -0.67
N TRP A 332 6.98 -8.23 -1.83
CA TRP A 332 6.69 -9.65 -1.93
C TRP A 332 7.64 -10.49 -1.09
N LEU A 333 8.96 -10.24 -1.12
CA LEU A 333 9.91 -10.97 -0.27
C LEU A 333 9.68 -10.72 1.22
N LEU A 334 9.24 -9.52 1.62
CA LEU A 334 8.89 -9.20 3.01
C LEU A 334 7.62 -9.94 3.48
N HIS A 335 6.56 -9.90 2.69
CA HIS A 335 5.29 -10.58 2.98
C HIS A 335 5.46 -12.12 2.91
N ALA A 336 6.16 -12.62 1.88
CA ALA A 336 6.47 -14.04 1.77
C ALA A 336 7.33 -14.54 2.93
N PHE A 337 8.31 -13.75 3.41
CA PHE A 337 9.06 -14.11 4.62
C PHE A 337 8.15 -14.20 5.85
N ASN A 338 7.24 -13.24 6.03
CA ASN A 338 6.26 -13.27 7.13
C ASN A 338 5.41 -14.55 7.10
N ASN A 339 4.85 -14.91 5.94
CA ASN A 339 3.95 -16.05 5.83
C ASN A 339 4.71 -17.38 5.83
N CYS A 340 5.93 -17.45 5.25
CA CYS A 340 6.81 -18.61 5.41
C CYS A 340 7.21 -18.82 6.88
N MET A 341 7.44 -17.76 7.66
CA MET A 341 7.67 -17.87 9.11
C MET A 341 6.41 -18.37 9.82
N ALA A 342 5.23 -17.79 9.54
CA ALA A 342 3.96 -18.25 10.14
C ALA A 342 3.69 -19.74 9.87
N VAL A 343 3.79 -20.17 8.61
CA VAL A 343 3.65 -21.59 8.22
C VAL A 343 4.70 -22.46 8.93
N THR A 344 5.96 -22.03 8.98
CA THR A 344 7.03 -22.82 9.65
C THR A 344 6.79 -22.93 11.16
N LEU A 345 6.27 -21.89 11.80
CA LEU A 345 5.94 -21.91 13.22
C LEU A 345 4.70 -22.80 13.48
N GLN A 346 3.69 -22.79 12.62
CA GLN A 346 2.52 -23.67 12.80
C GLN A 346 2.87 -25.17 12.65
N TYR A 347 3.73 -25.54 11.69
CA TYR A 347 4.10 -26.95 11.52
C TYR A 347 5.10 -27.48 12.56
N TRP A 348 5.94 -26.62 13.14
CA TRP A 348 7.11 -27.06 13.92
C TRP A 348 7.24 -26.46 15.32
N LEU A 349 6.48 -25.41 15.66
CA LEU A 349 6.46 -24.83 17.01
C LEU A 349 5.11 -25.03 17.70
N ALA A 350 3.97 -24.81 17.03
CA ALA A 350 2.66 -24.93 17.66
C ALA A 350 2.42 -26.30 18.34
N PRO A 351 2.70 -27.47 17.70
CA PRO A 351 2.57 -28.77 18.37
C PRO A 351 3.51 -28.94 19.57
N LEU A 352 4.69 -28.31 19.55
CA LEU A 352 5.62 -28.32 20.68
C LEU A 352 5.17 -27.41 21.82
N LEU A 353 4.32 -26.42 21.55
CA LEU A 353 3.70 -25.59 22.58
C LEU A 353 2.47 -26.29 23.16
N GLU A 354 1.65 -26.96 22.34
CA GLU A 354 0.55 -27.83 22.79
C GLU A 354 1.06 -28.94 23.74
N ASP A 355 2.15 -29.63 23.38
CA ASP A 355 2.83 -30.61 24.25
C ASP A 355 3.34 -30.00 25.58
N LEU A 356 3.60 -28.69 25.62
CA LEU A 356 4.05 -27.95 26.81
C LEU A 356 2.89 -27.29 27.57
N GLU A 357 1.71 -27.11 26.98
CA GLU A 357 0.52 -26.56 27.66
C GLU A 357 -0.10 -27.54 28.66
N GLY A 358 0.27 -28.82 28.58
CA GLY A 358 0.16 -29.76 29.71
C GLY A 358 0.98 -29.38 30.96
N ILE A 359 1.75 -28.28 30.93
CA ILE A 359 2.61 -27.77 32.01
C ILE A 359 2.48 -26.23 32.17
N GLU A 360 1.23 -25.73 32.32
CA GLU A 360 0.90 -24.38 32.83
C GLU A 360 1.72 -23.15 32.29
N PRO A 361 1.77 -22.88 30.97
CA PRO A 361 2.57 -21.77 30.42
C PRO A 361 1.94 -20.38 30.60
N TYR A 362 0.61 -20.31 30.78
CA TYR A 362 -0.17 -19.07 30.87
C TYR A 362 0.34 -18.09 31.94
N GLY A 363 0.93 -18.61 33.02
CA GLY A 363 1.54 -17.79 34.07
C GLY A 363 2.64 -16.84 33.58
N VAL A 364 3.40 -17.20 32.54
CA VAL A 364 4.53 -16.39 32.05
C VAL A 364 4.04 -15.20 31.22
N ILE A 365 3.11 -15.43 30.28
CA ILE A 365 2.54 -14.37 29.43
C ILE A 365 1.71 -13.41 30.28
N LEU A 366 0.90 -13.93 31.22
CA LEU A 366 0.11 -13.11 32.14
C LEU A 366 0.99 -12.32 33.11
N ALA A 367 2.11 -12.88 33.58
CA ALA A 367 3.08 -12.14 34.39
C ALA A 367 3.78 -11.03 33.59
N ALA A 368 4.15 -11.27 32.33
CA ALA A 368 4.73 -10.26 31.46
C ALA A 368 3.75 -9.11 31.17
N ALA A 369 2.49 -9.44 30.86
CA ALA A 369 1.43 -8.45 30.66
C ALA A 369 1.19 -7.59 31.92
N ARG A 370 1.09 -8.22 33.10
CA ARG A 370 0.96 -7.51 34.39
C ARG A 370 2.18 -6.64 34.72
N ALA A 371 3.39 -7.12 34.43
CA ALA A 371 4.62 -6.34 34.64
C ALA A 371 4.72 -5.12 33.71
N LEU A 372 4.15 -5.19 32.51
CA LEU A 372 4.08 -4.07 31.55
C LEU A 372 2.92 -3.11 31.84
N ALA A 373 1.81 -3.59 32.40
CA ALA A 373 0.66 -2.77 32.79
C ALA A 373 0.84 -2.03 34.13
N GLY A 374 1.56 -2.63 35.09
CA GLY A 374 1.78 -2.08 36.44
C GLY A 374 2.28 -0.61 36.50
N PRO A 375 3.22 -0.16 35.63
CA PRO A 375 3.67 1.23 35.59
C PRO A 375 2.61 2.26 35.14
N LEU A 376 1.46 1.81 34.59
CA LEU A 376 0.40 2.67 34.06
C LEU A 376 -0.85 2.74 34.95
N GLY A 377 -0.95 1.88 35.98
CA GLY A 377 -2.04 1.94 36.98
C GLY A 377 -3.45 1.67 36.44
N LEU A 378 -3.57 0.80 35.43
CA LEU A 378 -4.83 0.48 34.74
C LEU A 378 -5.42 -0.91 35.08
N LEU A 379 -4.85 -1.62 36.07
CA LEU A 379 -5.35 -2.86 36.67
C LEU A 379 -5.08 -2.85 38.18
#